data_AF-A0A9D1FCC1-F1
#
_entry.id   AF-A0A9D1FCC1-F1
#
_cell.length_a   1.000
_cell.length_b   1.000
_cell.length_c   1.000
_cell.angle_alpha   90.00
_cell.angle_beta   90.00
_cell.angle_gamma   90.00
#
_symmetry.space_group_name_H-M   'P 1'
#
loop_
_entity.id
_entity.type
_entity.pdbx_description
1 polymer ?
#
loop_
_entity_poly.entity_id
_entity_poly.type
_entity_poly.pdbx_seq_one_letter_code
_entity_poly.pdbx_strand_id
1 'polypeptide(L)'
;MKKALNWLLAGAFLLVCALTLLFFALLTETGGSLPVLSWESAELRGPDGEAAAFDPGSEPPECGEGEYYVFTLTLPERGDYMSLVFDGATGVNTITLDGAELCSSSAEDAPVSLRLSIGPGGGEGCGLSSGPRA
;
A
#
# COMPACT_ATOMS: atom_id res chain seq x y z
N MET A 1 -47.50 31.35 18.94
CA MET A 1 -47.30 30.62 17.66
C MET A 1 -45.85 30.66 17.16
N LYS A 2 -45.19 31.83 17.05
CA LYS A 2 -43.79 31.93 16.58
C LYS A 2 -42.76 31.13 17.41
N LYS A 3 -42.88 31.13 18.75
CA LYS A 3 -41.97 30.37 19.62
C LYS A 3 -42.08 28.85 19.42
N ALA A 4 -43.30 28.32 19.32
CA ALA A 4 -43.51 26.88 19.09
C ALA A 4 -42.98 26.43 17.73
N LEU A 5 -43.17 27.25 16.69
CA LEU A 5 -42.62 26.99 15.35
C LEU A 5 -41.07 27.01 15.37
N ASN A 6 -40.46 27.96 16.08
CA ASN A 6 -39.00 28.02 16.21
C ASN A 6 -38.42 26.80 16.94
N TRP A 7 -39.10 26.32 17.99
CA TRP A 7 -38.69 25.09 18.69
C TRP A 7 -38.81 23.84 17.81
N LEU A 8 -39.85 23.78 16.98
CA LEU A 8 -40.05 22.67 16.05
C LEU A 8 -39.01 22.67 14.92
N LEU A 9 -38.65 23.85 14.40
CA LEU A 9 -37.55 24.03 13.46
C LEU A 9 -36.18 23.68 14.07
N ALA A 10 -35.93 24.09 15.31
CA ALA A 10 -34.70 23.75 16.02
C ALA A 10 -34.57 22.23 16.26
N GLY A 11 -35.67 21.56 16.60
CA GLY A 11 -35.72 20.11 16.74
C GLY A 11 -35.47 19.38 15.41
N ALA A 12 -36.10 19.85 14.32
CA ALA A 12 -35.88 19.29 12.99
C ALA A 12 -34.42 19.48 12.53
N PHE A 13 -33.82 20.64 12.80
CA PHE A 13 -32.42 20.91 12.48
C PHE A 13 -31.47 19.98 13.25
N LEU A 14 -31.67 19.81 14.56
CA LEU A 14 -30.89 18.87 15.38
C LEU A 14 -31.01 17.43 14.88
N LEU A 15 -32.21 17.02 14.47
CA LEU A 15 -32.45 15.68 13.93
C LEU A 15 -31.70 15.47 12.60
N VAL A 16 -31.71 16.47 11.70
CA VAL A 16 -30.94 16.42 10.45
C VAL A 16 -29.44 16.35 10.73
N CYS A 17 -28.93 17.14 11.69
CA CYS A 17 -27.53 17.07 12.10
C CYS A 17 -27.16 15.69 12.64
N ALA A 18 -27.98 15.12 13.53
CA ALA A 18 -27.74 13.80 14.10
C ALA A 18 -27.75 12.69 13.02
N LEU A 19 -28.71 12.72 12.10
CA LEU A 19 -28.77 11.77 10.98
C LEU A 19 -27.57 11.91 10.04
N THR A 20 -27.12 13.14 9.80
CA THR A 20 -25.94 13.40 8.97
C THR A 20 -24.68 12.83 9.64
N LEU A 21 -24.50 13.07 10.95
CA LEU A 21 -23.39 12.49 11.71
C LEU A 21 -23.45 10.96 11.75
N LEU A 22 -24.63 10.37 11.92
CA LEU A 22 -24.81 8.92 11.88
C LEU A 22 -24.45 8.34 10.50
N PHE A 23 -24.87 9.01 9.42
CA PHE A 23 -24.53 8.62 8.06
C PHE A 23 -23.02 8.68 7.82
N PHE A 24 -22.37 9.76 8.26
CA PHE A 24 -20.91 9.85 8.21
C PHE A 24 -20.24 8.77 9.07
N ALA A 25 -20.74 8.47 10.26
CA ALA A 25 -20.19 7.42 11.11
C ALA A 25 -20.22 6.04 10.42
N LEU A 26 -21.35 5.69 9.78
CA LEU A 26 -21.49 4.45 9.01
C LEU A 26 -20.52 4.38 7.82
N LEU A 27 -20.23 5.52 7.18
CA LEU A 27 -19.24 5.58 6.10
C LEU A 27 -17.80 5.58 6.62
N THR A 28 -17.57 6.11 7.83
CA THR A 28 -16.23 6.21 8.42
C THR A 28 -15.76 4.88 9.01
N GLU A 29 -16.69 4.00 9.42
CA GLU A 29 -16.36 2.62 9.85
C GLU A 29 -15.79 1.73 8.72
N THR A 30 -15.79 2.19 7.46
CA THR A 30 -15.08 1.49 6.37
C THR A 30 -13.60 1.87 6.27
N GLY A 31 -13.11 2.77 7.12
CA GLY A 31 -11.70 3.07 7.31
C GLY A 31 -10.97 2.00 8.11
N GLY A 32 -11.16 0.71 7.77
CA GLY A 32 -10.20 -0.30 8.17
C GLY A 32 -8.87 0.09 7.54
N SER A 33 -7.92 0.55 8.36
CA SER A 33 -6.53 0.70 7.93
C SER A 33 -6.15 -0.60 7.22
N LEU A 34 -5.85 -0.53 5.93
CA LEU A 34 -5.23 -1.67 5.25
C LEU A 34 -4.02 -2.04 6.11
N PRO A 35 -3.86 -3.31 6.51
CA PRO A 35 -2.72 -3.70 7.30
C PRO A 35 -1.47 -3.35 6.49
N VAL A 36 -0.69 -2.39 7.00
CA VAL A 36 0.57 -2.00 6.38
C VAL A 36 1.54 -3.12 6.68
N LEU A 37 1.97 -3.82 5.63
CA LEU A 37 3.04 -4.80 5.74
C LEU A 37 4.39 -4.07 5.75
N SER A 38 5.26 -4.46 6.67
CA SER A 38 6.63 -3.97 6.72
C SER A 38 7.54 -4.91 5.94
N TRP A 39 8.50 -4.33 5.23
CA TRP A 39 9.58 -5.11 4.63
C TRP A 39 10.44 -5.73 5.72
N GLU A 40 10.80 -7.01 5.54
CA GLU A 40 11.61 -7.77 6.50
C GLU A 40 13.10 -7.60 6.18
N SER A 41 13.45 -7.46 4.90
CA SER A 41 14.80 -7.17 4.47
C SER A 41 14.83 -6.20 3.29
N ALA A 42 15.98 -5.52 3.15
CA ALA A 42 16.31 -4.72 2.01
C ALA A 42 17.78 -4.91 1.63
N GLU A 43 18.06 -4.98 0.34
CA GLU A 43 19.41 -5.12 -0.23
C GLU A 43 19.56 -4.15 -1.39
N LEU A 44 20.73 -3.50 -1.50
CA LEU A 44 21.15 -2.82 -2.71
C LEU A 44 21.98 -3.82 -3.53
N ARG A 45 21.57 -4.10 -4.76
CA ARG A 45 22.29 -4.98 -5.67
C ARG A 45 22.97 -4.19 -6.77
N GLY A 46 24.25 -4.48 -6.95
CA GLY A 46 25.05 -3.94 -8.04
C GLY A 46 24.90 -4.72 -9.36
N PRO A 47 25.42 -4.17 -10.46
CA PRO A 47 25.40 -4.81 -11.77
C PRO A 47 26.20 -6.12 -11.82
N ASP A 48 27.24 -6.23 -10.99
CA ASP A 48 28.09 -7.43 -10.89
C ASP A 48 27.53 -8.50 -9.94
N GLY A 49 26.31 -8.28 -9.41
CA GLY A 49 25.63 -9.21 -8.50
C GLY A 49 26.07 -9.11 -7.03
N GLU A 50 26.90 -8.13 -6.68
CA GLU A 50 27.16 -7.78 -5.29
C GLU A 50 25.87 -7.32 -4.61
N ALA A 51 25.66 -7.72 -3.36
CA ALA A 51 24.48 -7.37 -2.58
C ALA A 51 24.90 -6.81 -1.21
N ALA A 52 24.42 -5.61 -0.90
CA ALA A 52 24.64 -4.95 0.39
C ALA A 52 23.31 -4.80 1.13
N ALA A 53 23.17 -5.51 2.24
CA ALA A 53 21.97 -5.43 3.08
C ALA A 53 21.91 -4.09 3.84
N PHE A 54 20.71 -3.54 3.98
CA PHE A 54 20.44 -2.34 4.77
C PHE A 54 19.09 -2.47 5.50
N ASP A 55 18.85 -1.60 6.49
CA ASP A 55 17.61 -1.60 7.25
C ASP A 55 16.48 -0.94 6.43
N PRO A 56 15.38 -1.64 6.10
CA PRO A 56 14.25 -1.08 5.35
C PRO A 56 13.55 0.09 6.07
N GLY A 57 13.70 0.20 7.39
CA GLY A 57 13.16 1.31 8.19
C GLY A 57 14.04 2.56 8.23
N SER A 58 15.24 2.49 7.64
CA SER A 58 16.24 3.56 7.64
C SER A 58 16.27 4.32 6.30
N GLU A 59 17.03 5.41 6.25
CA GLU A 59 17.28 6.10 4.99
C GLU A 59 18.03 5.17 4.02
N PRO A 60 17.50 4.92 2.81
CA PRO A 60 18.11 4.00 1.88
C PRO A 60 19.49 4.51 1.42
N PRO A 61 20.47 3.61 1.21
CA PRO A 61 21.79 3.99 0.67
C PRO A 61 21.65 4.59 -0.72
N GLU A 62 22.60 5.42 -1.15
CA GLU A 62 22.56 6.02 -2.49
C GLU A 62 22.61 4.94 -3.59
N CYS A 63 21.69 4.99 -4.55
CA CYS A 63 21.61 4.04 -5.65
C CYS A 63 22.32 4.60 -6.88
N GLY A 64 23.44 3.98 -7.24
CA GLY A 64 24.23 4.30 -8.42
C GLY A 64 23.63 3.77 -9.73
N GLU A 65 24.34 4.06 -10.82
CA GLU A 65 23.97 3.61 -12.16
C GLU A 65 24.10 2.09 -12.28
N GLY A 66 23.02 1.43 -12.72
CA GLY A 66 22.95 -0.03 -12.82
C GLY A 66 22.75 -0.77 -11.50
N GLU A 67 22.63 -0.04 -10.38
CA GLU A 67 22.23 -0.60 -9.09
C GLU A 67 20.71 -0.60 -8.94
N TYR A 68 20.19 -1.51 -8.12
CA TYR A 68 18.77 -1.58 -7.79
C TYR A 68 18.55 -2.11 -6.39
N TYR A 69 17.51 -1.62 -5.73
CA TYR A 69 17.05 -2.13 -4.45
C TYR A 69 16.22 -3.40 -4.64
N VAL A 70 16.33 -4.30 -3.67
CA VAL A 70 15.51 -5.50 -3.53
C VAL A 70 14.96 -5.51 -2.11
N PHE A 71 13.64 -5.49 -1.98
CA PHE A 71 12.94 -5.62 -0.71
C PHE A 71 12.23 -6.96 -0.65
N THR A 72 12.23 -7.61 0.51
CA THR A 72 11.50 -8.86 0.70
C THR A 72 10.68 -8.86 1.98
N LEU A 73 9.53 -9.53 1.92
CA LEU A 73 8.68 -9.82 3.08
C LEU A 73 8.02 -11.18 2.91
N THR A 74 7.63 -11.76 4.02
CA THR A 74 6.79 -12.96 4.05
C THR A 74 5.31 -12.55 4.07
N LEU A 75 4.52 -13.05 3.14
CA LEU A 75 3.10 -12.72 3.10
C LEU A 75 2.33 -13.42 4.24
N PRO A 76 1.39 -12.73 4.89
CA PRO A 76 0.55 -13.36 5.89
C PRO A 76 -0.38 -14.39 5.25
N GLU A 77 -0.90 -15.28 6.08
CA GLU A 77 -1.99 -16.18 5.67
C GLU A 77 -3.17 -15.37 5.14
N ARG A 78 -3.68 -15.80 3.98
CA ARG A 78 -4.76 -15.14 3.27
C ARG A 78 -5.84 -16.15 2.88
N GLY A 79 -7.08 -15.70 2.95
CA GLY A 79 -8.26 -16.45 2.50
C GLY A 79 -8.35 -16.45 0.97
N ASP A 80 -9.53 -16.20 0.41
CA ASP A 80 -9.77 -16.38 -1.03
C ASP A 80 -8.96 -15.44 -1.93
N TYR A 81 -8.76 -14.20 -1.51
CA TYR A 81 -7.98 -13.20 -2.27
C TYR A 81 -7.41 -12.12 -1.36
N MET A 82 -6.24 -11.60 -1.72
CA MET A 82 -5.63 -10.42 -1.12
C MET A 82 -5.23 -9.43 -2.22
N SER A 83 -5.48 -8.15 -1.97
CA SER A 83 -4.97 -7.07 -2.82
C SER A 83 -3.73 -6.47 -2.19
N LEU A 84 -2.59 -6.59 -2.85
CA LEU A 84 -1.38 -5.85 -2.53
C LEU A 84 -1.46 -4.48 -3.21
N VAL A 85 -1.22 -3.43 -2.44
CA VAL A 85 -1.16 -2.05 -2.93
C VAL A 85 0.21 -1.50 -2.60
N PHE A 86 0.94 -1.11 -3.63
CA PHE A 86 2.24 -0.47 -3.52
C PHE A 86 2.04 1.01 -3.79
N ASP A 87 2.23 1.85 -2.77
CA ASP A 87 2.16 3.30 -2.88
C ASP A 87 3.57 3.87 -3.05
N GLY A 88 3.73 4.88 -3.90
CA GLY A 88 5.05 5.41 -4.25
C GLY A 88 5.90 4.46 -5.11
N ALA A 89 5.25 3.61 -5.92
CA ALA A 89 5.89 2.62 -6.80
C ALA A 89 6.62 3.22 -8.02
N THR A 90 7.12 4.46 -7.92
CA THR A 90 7.95 5.07 -8.95
C THR A 90 9.28 4.32 -9.04
N GLY A 91 9.62 3.80 -10.22
CA GLY A 91 10.85 3.03 -10.44
C GLY A 91 10.77 1.55 -10.04
N VAL A 92 9.57 1.01 -9.75
CA VAL A 92 9.40 -0.43 -9.55
C VAL A 92 9.66 -1.17 -10.87
N ASN A 93 10.67 -2.03 -10.84
CA ASN A 93 11.11 -2.79 -12.00
C ASN A 93 10.41 -4.16 -12.07
N THR A 94 10.28 -4.83 -10.92
CA THR A 94 9.72 -6.18 -10.85
C THR A 94 9.12 -6.49 -9.48
N ILE A 95 7.99 -7.21 -9.47
CA ILE A 95 7.42 -7.84 -8.29
C ILE A 95 7.42 -9.35 -8.50
N THR A 96 7.89 -10.08 -7.49
CA THR A 96 7.99 -11.53 -7.50
C THR A 96 7.31 -12.16 -6.30
N LEU A 97 6.86 -13.40 -6.46
CA LEU A 97 6.32 -14.26 -5.41
C LEU A 97 7.04 -15.61 -5.48
N ASP A 98 7.78 -15.97 -4.42
CA ASP A 98 8.70 -17.11 -4.39
C ASP A 98 9.63 -17.17 -5.63
N GLY A 99 10.09 -15.99 -6.07
CA GLY A 99 10.96 -15.82 -7.24
C GLY A 99 10.25 -15.88 -8.60
N ALA A 100 8.95 -16.18 -8.66
CA ALA A 100 8.17 -16.08 -9.88
C ALA A 100 7.70 -14.64 -10.11
N GLU A 101 7.93 -14.10 -11.32
CA GLU A 101 7.51 -12.75 -11.68
C GLU A 101 5.98 -12.63 -11.75
N LEU A 102 5.42 -11.72 -10.96
CA LEU A 102 4.01 -11.36 -10.98
C LEU A 102 3.75 -10.14 -11.87
N CYS A 103 4.68 -9.21 -11.89
CA CYS A 103 4.57 -7.97 -12.65
C CYS A 103 5.96 -7.39 -12.92
N SER A 104 6.18 -6.89 -14.14
CA SER A 104 7.29 -5.99 -14.44
C SER A 104 6.73 -4.71 -15.06
N SER A 105 7.24 -3.57 -14.59
CA SER A 105 6.97 -2.27 -15.19
C SER A 105 8.26 -1.76 -15.83
N SER A 106 8.14 -1.26 -17.06
CA SER A 106 9.24 -0.59 -17.78
C SER A 106 8.96 0.90 -17.96
N ALA A 107 7.91 1.42 -17.33
CA ALA A 107 7.51 2.81 -17.48
C ALA A 107 8.28 3.70 -16.50
N GLU A 108 9.02 4.67 -17.03
CA GLU A 108 9.57 5.80 -16.26
C GLU A 108 8.47 6.59 -15.54
N ASP A 109 7.23 6.52 -16.06
CA ASP A 109 5.97 7.03 -15.49
C ASP A 109 5.09 5.91 -14.92
N ALA A 110 5.65 5.06 -14.04
CA ALA A 110 4.84 4.08 -13.33
C ALA A 110 3.72 4.79 -12.52
N PRO A 111 2.49 4.26 -12.52
CA PRO A 111 1.40 4.87 -11.76
C PRO A 111 1.81 4.98 -10.28
N VAL A 112 1.46 6.09 -9.65
CA VAL A 112 1.74 6.40 -8.22
C VAL A 112 1.32 5.25 -7.29
N SER A 113 0.37 4.42 -7.72
CA SER A 113 0.01 3.18 -7.03
C SER A 113 -0.14 1.99 -7.99
N LEU A 114 0.41 0.83 -7.59
CA LEU A 114 0.20 -0.45 -8.25
C LEU A 114 -0.65 -1.35 -7.36
N ARG A 115 -1.67 -2.00 -7.94
CA ARG A 115 -2.51 -2.97 -7.24
C ARG A 115 -2.44 -4.34 -7.89
N LEU A 116 -2.05 -5.35 -7.12
CA LEU A 116 -1.99 -6.75 -7.55
C LEU A 116 -2.96 -7.59 -6.72
N SER A 117 -3.70 -8.47 -7.39
CA SER A 117 -4.57 -9.44 -6.71
C SER A 117 -3.89 -10.80 -6.71
N ILE A 118 -3.69 -11.36 -5.52
CA ILE A 118 -3.13 -12.69 -5.31
C ILE A 118 -4.21 -13.60 -4.73
N GLY A 119 -4.22 -14.87 -5.18
CA GLY A 119 -5.16 -15.90 -4.72
C GLY A 119 -4.81 -16.42 -3.31
N PRO A 120 -5.40 -17.53 -2.85
CA PRO A 120 -5.16 -18.06 -1.51
C PRO A 120 -3.71 -18.50 -1.29
N GLY A 121 -3.28 -18.54 -0.02
CA GLY A 121 -1.94 -18.99 0.38
C GLY A 121 -1.46 -18.32 1.68
N GLY A 122 -0.15 -18.25 1.86
CA GLY A 122 0.51 -17.67 3.05
C GLY A 122 1.90 -18.24 3.25
N GLY A 123 2.83 -17.40 3.72
CA GLY A 123 4.22 -17.79 3.96
C GLY A 123 5.15 -17.69 2.74
N GLU A 124 4.64 -17.30 1.57
CA GLU A 124 5.45 -17.05 0.38
C GLU A 124 6.27 -15.76 0.54
N GLY A 125 7.48 -15.78 0.00
CA GLY A 125 8.34 -14.61 -0.08
C GLY A 125 7.89 -13.68 -1.21
N CYS A 126 7.42 -12.49 -0.86
CA CYS A 126 7.15 -11.43 -1.83
C CYS A 126 8.39 -10.55 -1.98
N GLY A 127 8.89 -10.42 -3.20
CA GLY A 127 10.05 -9.58 -3.53
C GLY A 127 9.66 -8.38 -4.40
N LEU A 128 10.19 -7.21 -4.09
CA LEU A 128 10.07 -5.99 -4.89
C LEU A 128 11.46 -5.53 -5.32
N SER A 129 11.69 -5.35 -6.62
CA SER A 129 12.88 -4.67 -7.13
C SER A 129 12.56 -3.28 -7.65
N SER A 130 13.39 -2.30 -7.29
CA SER A 130 13.21 -0.89 -7.66
C SER A 130 14.56 -0.22 -7.92
N GLY A 131 14.68 0.56 -9.00
CA GLY A 131 15.92 1.26 -9.31
C GLY A 131 15.99 1.74 -10.76
N PRO A 132 16.93 2.63 -11.10
CA PRO A 132 17.16 3.05 -12.48
C PRO A 132 17.58 1.82 -13.31
N ARG A 133 16.76 1.44 -14.29
CA ARG A 133 17.11 0.34 -15.20
C ARG A 133 18.32 0.78 -16.04
N ALA A 134 19.34 -0.07 -16.11
CA ALA A 134 20.46 0.07 -17.06
C ALA A 134 19.99 -0.03 -18.51
#